data_AF-A0A7C9IIN6-F1
#
_entry.id   AF-A0A7C9IIN6-F1
#
_cell.length_a   1.000
_cell.length_b   1.000
_cell.length_c   1.000
_cell.angle_alpha   90.00
_cell.angle_beta   90.00
_cell.angle_gamma   90.00
#
_symmetry.space_group_name_H-M   'P 1'
#
loop_
_entity.id
_entity.type
_entity.pdbx_description
1 polymer ?
#
loop_
_entity_poly.entity_id
_entity_poly.type
_entity_poly.pdbx_seq_one_letter_code
_entity_poly.pdbx_strand_id
1 'polypeptide(L)'
;MAAKALFLTLALALLLGGCGSLGTKAASPGAATTAMPLTPDNVAKVRASVTAAKAKAPRVESRDDYVRLARSVYVASWAGQYDAAATTETALAQSKAGNSTAREYLVIMVYDIQLQTAMEGKTLSAEDWQAVYVGSGIMTNAAYAGYVDMARGGKVLP
;
A
#
# COMPACT_ATOMS: atom_id res chain seq x y z
N MET A 1 14.45 -76.17 -16.68
CA MET A 1 13.34 -75.23 -16.94
C MET A 1 13.57 -74.03 -16.02
N ALA A 2 14.30 -72.98 -16.44
CA ALA A 2 13.73 -71.71 -16.93
C ALA A 2 12.63 -71.15 -15.98
N ALA A 3 12.66 -69.95 -15.41
CA ALA A 3 13.31 -68.71 -15.86
C ALA A 3 13.43 -67.66 -14.71
N LYS A 4 14.57 -66.97 -14.71
CA LYS A 4 14.77 -65.51 -14.71
C LYS A 4 14.10 -64.60 -13.65
N ALA A 5 15.00 -63.92 -12.94
CA ALA A 5 14.92 -62.60 -12.31
C ALA A 5 13.91 -61.61 -12.90
N LEU A 6 13.29 -60.78 -12.03
CA LEU A 6 13.49 -59.32 -11.94
C LEU A 6 12.49 -58.69 -10.94
N PHE A 7 12.86 -57.53 -10.37
CA PHE A 7 12.01 -56.57 -9.62
C PHE A 7 11.76 -56.81 -8.12
N LEU A 8 12.85 -56.99 -7.36
CA LEU A 8 13.01 -56.26 -6.08
C LEU A 8 13.19 -54.77 -6.42
N THR A 9 12.42 -53.86 -5.76
CA THR A 9 12.73 -52.43 -5.45
C THR A 9 11.66 -51.35 -5.74
N LEU A 10 10.33 -51.57 -5.60
CA LEU A 10 9.40 -50.42 -5.76
C LEU A 10 8.07 -50.40 -4.98
N ALA A 11 7.99 -50.92 -3.75
CA ALA A 11 6.73 -50.81 -3.00
C ALA A 11 6.84 -50.55 -1.49
N LEU A 12 8.04 -50.24 -0.98
CA LEU A 12 8.26 -50.02 0.46
C LEU A 12 8.65 -48.58 0.81
N ALA A 13 8.21 -47.60 0.01
CA ALA A 13 8.45 -46.17 0.24
C ALA A 13 7.14 -45.35 0.39
N LEU A 14 5.97 -46.00 0.48
CA LEU A 14 4.67 -45.34 0.52
C LEU A 14 3.93 -45.42 1.87
N LEU A 15 4.56 -45.96 2.92
CA LEU A 15 3.90 -46.20 4.22
C LEU A 15 4.53 -45.44 5.41
N LEU A 16 5.39 -44.45 5.16
CA LEU A 16 6.06 -43.63 6.19
C LEU A 16 5.70 -42.12 6.14
N GLY A 17 4.57 -41.76 5.54
CA GLY A 17 4.07 -40.38 5.48
C GLY A 17 3.19 -40.00 6.67
N GLY A 18 3.77 -39.94 7.87
CA GLY A 18 3.13 -39.32 9.04
C GLY A 18 3.97 -38.17 9.57
N CYS A 19 3.55 -36.91 9.35
CA CYS A 19 3.89 -35.77 10.20
C CYS A 19 2.93 -34.61 9.93
N GLY A 20 2.47 -33.96 10.99
CA GLY A 20 1.31 -33.06 10.99
C GLY A 20 1.48 -31.75 10.21
N SER A 21 0.34 -31.19 9.83
CA SER A 21 0.23 -29.79 9.42
C SER A 21 -1.15 -29.24 9.80
N LEU A 22 -1.32 -28.95 11.09
CA LEU A 22 -2.11 -27.79 11.53
C LEU A 22 -1.34 -26.53 11.10
N GLY A 23 -1.40 -26.23 9.81
CA GLY A 23 -0.76 -25.08 9.18
C GLY A 23 -1.84 -24.08 8.79
N THR A 24 -1.79 -22.92 9.44
CA THR A 24 -2.58 -21.71 9.20
C THR A 24 -3.09 -21.58 7.76
N LYS A 25 -4.40 -21.30 7.63
CA LYS A 25 -4.98 -20.67 6.45
C LYS A 25 -4.23 -19.35 6.23
N ALA A 26 -3.14 -19.41 5.47
CA ALA A 26 -2.53 -18.23 4.89
C ALA A 26 -3.61 -17.62 4.01
N ALA A 27 -4.25 -16.56 4.52
CA ALA A 27 -4.84 -15.58 3.64
C ALA A 27 -3.70 -15.17 2.71
N SER A 28 -3.70 -15.67 1.48
CA SER A 28 -2.92 -15.04 0.44
C SER A 28 -3.42 -13.60 0.42
N PRO A 29 -2.59 -12.60 0.75
CA PRO A 29 -2.90 -11.26 0.36
C PRO A 29 -2.63 -11.29 -1.15
N GLY A 30 -3.63 -11.69 -1.92
CA GLY A 30 -3.73 -11.19 -3.28
C GLY A 30 -3.83 -9.70 -3.10
N ALA A 31 -2.68 -9.02 -3.10
CA ALA A 31 -2.64 -7.57 -3.17
C ALA A 31 -3.55 -7.26 -4.35
N ALA A 32 -4.67 -6.59 -4.08
CA ALA A 32 -5.32 -5.86 -5.14
C ALA A 32 -4.20 -5.09 -5.83
N THR A 33 -3.99 -5.31 -7.13
CA THR A 33 -3.09 -4.48 -7.94
C THR A 33 -3.90 -3.49 -8.77
N THR A 34 -5.22 -3.57 -8.66
CA THR A 34 -6.14 -2.76 -9.43
C THR A 34 -6.23 -1.37 -8.82
N ALA A 35 -5.76 -0.38 -9.57
CA ALA A 35 -5.98 1.03 -9.27
C ALA A 35 -7.49 1.33 -9.24
N MET A 36 -7.91 2.13 -8.27
CA MET A 36 -9.27 2.67 -8.24
C MET A 36 -9.46 3.62 -9.43
N PRO A 37 -10.56 3.51 -10.19
CA PRO A 37 -10.88 4.50 -11.22
C PRO A 37 -11.01 5.90 -10.60
N LEU A 38 -10.29 6.87 -11.14
CA LEU A 38 -10.28 8.27 -10.66
C LEU A 38 -11.48 9.06 -11.20
N THR A 39 -12.67 8.64 -10.80
CA THR A 39 -13.92 9.36 -11.05
C THR A 39 -14.25 10.29 -9.87
N PRO A 40 -15.04 11.37 -10.07
CA PRO A 40 -15.42 12.27 -8.99
C PRO A 40 -16.07 11.55 -7.80
N ASP A 41 -16.99 10.60 -8.08
CA ASP A 41 -17.67 9.84 -7.03
C ASP A 41 -16.73 8.97 -6.19
N ASN A 42 -15.74 8.34 -6.84
CA ASN A 42 -14.76 7.53 -6.14
C ASN A 42 -13.85 8.40 -5.26
N VAL A 43 -13.36 9.53 -5.78
CA VAL A 43 -12.53 10.46 -5.00
C VAL A 43 -13.32 11.09 -3.85
N ALA A 44 -14.61 11.39 -4.04
CA ALA A 44 -15.49 11.84 -2.96
C ALA A 44 -15.63 10.79 -1.84
N LYS A 45 -15.74 9.50 -2.19
CA LYS A 45 -15.75 8.39 -1.22
C LYS A 45 -14.42 8.31 -0.45
N VAL A 46 -13.29 8.40 -1.16
CA VAL A 46 -11.96 8.44 -0.51
C VAL A 46 -11.89 9.59 0.48
N ARG A 47 -12.30 10.80 0.08
CA ARG A 47 -12.33 11.97 0.97
C ARG A 47 -13.17 11.73 2.22
N ALA A 48 -14.38 11.20 2.06
CA ALA A 48 -15.28 10.92 3.17
C ALA A 48 -14.71 9.87 4.14
N SER A 49 -14.18 8.76 3.60
CA SER A 49 -13.53 7.70 4.39
C SER A 49 -12.31 8.22 5.16
N VAL A 50 -11.42 8.96 4.50
CA VAL A 50 -10.24 9.56 5.13
C VAL A 50 -10.67 10.53 6.22
N THR A 51 -11.62 11.42 5.95
CA THR A 51 -12.12 12.38 6.94
C THR A 51 -12.69 11.68 8.18
N ALA A 52 -13.51 10.65 7.98
CA ALA A 52 -14.11 9.88 9.07
C ALA A 52 -13.07 9.09 9.88
N ALA A 53 -12.02 8.58 9.22
CA ALA A 53 -10.91 7.89 9.88
C ALA A 53 -10.02 8.87 10.67
N LYS A 54 -9.68 10.03 10.08
CA LYS A 54 -8.90 11.09 10.73
C LYS A 54 -9.54 11.57 12.03
N ALA A 55 -10.86 11.76 12.04
CA ALA A 55 -11.58 12.22 13.22
C ALA A 55 -11.45 11.28 14.44
N LYS A 56 -11.05 10.03 14.24
CA LYS A 56 -10.86 9.01 15.28
C LYS A 56 -9.39 8.67 15.52
N ALA A 57 -8.49 9.28 14.77
CA ALA A 57 -7.08 8.95 14.80
C ALA A 57 -6.41 9.50 16.07
N PRO A 58 -5.50 8.73 16.69
CA PRO A 58 -4.73 9.22 17.83
C PRO A 58 -3.75 10.32 17.38
N ARG A 59 -3.29 11.11 18.35
CA ARG A 59 -2.18 12.04 18.14
C ARG A 59 -0.92 11.27 17.78
N VAL A 60 -0.14 11.84 16.88
CA VAL A 60 1.08 11.23 16.34
C VAL A 60 2.31 11.94 16.93
N GLU A 61 3.28 11.17 17.42
CA GLU A 61 4.47 11.74 18.07
C GLU A 61 5.79 11.28 17.43
N SER A 62 5.79 10.11 16.82
CA SER A 62 6.95 9.49 16.17
C SER A 62 6.73 9.17 14.69
N ARG A 63 7.82 8.84 13.98
CA ARG A 63 7.78 8.35 12.60
C ARG A 63 6.87 7.13 12.46
N ASP A 64 7.00 6.13 13.34
CA ASP A 64 6.22 4.89 13.26
C ASP A 64 4.73 5.14 13.51
N ASP A 65 4.41 6.16 14.31
CA ASP A 65 3.04 6.62 14.47
C ASP A 65 2.49 7.22 13.17
N TYR A 66 3.28 8.01 12.43
CA TYR A 66 2.87 8.53 11.12
C TYR A 66 2.67 7.40 10.11
N VAL A 67 3.52 6.37 10.11
CA VAL A 67 3.34 5.20 9.24
C VAL A 67 2.04 4.46 9.56
N ARG A 68 1.74 4.23 10.86
CA ARG A 68 0.48 3.61 11.30
C ARG A 68 -0.73 4.47 11.00
N LEU A 69 -0.64 5.78 11.22
CA LEU A 69 -1.67 6.75 10.86
C LEU A 69 -1.95 6.67 9.35
N ALA A 70 -0.91 6.84 8.51
CA ALA A 70 -1.01 6.79 7.06
C ALA A 70 -1.69 5.49 6.58
N ARG A 71 -1.24 4.35 7.11
CA ARG A 71 -1.82 3.04 6.75
C ARG A 71 -3.29 2.91 7.15
N SER A 72 -3.65 3.33 8.36
CA SER A 72 -5.02 3.16 8.87
C SER A 72 -6.00 4.16 8.25
N VAL A 73 -5.59 5.42 8.16
CA VAL A 73 -6.44 6.53 7.74
C VAL A 73 -6.49 6.69 6.23
N TYR A 74 -5.34 6.61 5.56
CA TYR A 74 -5.24 6.96 4.14
C TYR A 74 -5.23 5.73 3.24
N VAL A 75 -5.01 4.52 3.75
CA VAL A 75 -5.08 3.29 2.94
C VAL A 75 -6.27 2.43 3.35
N ALA A 76 -6.28 1.92 4.57
CA ALA A 76 -7.26 0.93 5.02
C ALA A 76 -8.70 1.46 5.09
N SER A 77 -8.91 2.78 5.18
CA SER A 77 -10.24 3.39 5.31
C SER A 77 -11.10 3.31 4.03
N TRP A 78 -10.49 3.07 2.87
CA TRP A 78 -11.19 3.08 1.58
C TRP A 78 -10.72 2.02 0.59
N ALA A 79 -9.45 1.57 0.66
CA ALA A 79 -8.81 0.78 -0.39
C ALA A 79 -9.66 -0.43 -0.78
N GLY A 80 -10.18 -1.19 0.19
CA GLY A 80 -11.11 -2.30 -0.08
C GLY A 80 -10.53 -3.30 -1.08
N GLN A 81 -11.11 -3.35 -2.29
CA GLN A 81 -10.64 -4.19 -3.40
C GLN A 81 -9.61 -3.51 -4.32
N TYR A 82 -9.27 -2.25 -4.05
CA TYR A 82 -8.32 -1.45 -4.81
C TYR A 82 -6.99 -1.34 -4.08
N ASP A 83 -5.96 -0.97 -4.83
CA ASP A 83 -4.64 -0.71 -4.31
C ASP A 83 -4.38 0.79 -4.18
N ALA A 84 -4.01 1.26 -2.98
CA ALA A 84 -3.71 2.67 -2.79
C ALA A 84 -2.45 3.09 -3.58
N ALA A 85 -1.41 2.25 -3.64
CA ALA A 85 -0.18 2.57 -4.36
C ALA A 85 -0.41 2.67 -5.88
N ALA A 86 -1.08 1.69 -6.49
CA ALA A 86 -1.42 1.72 -7.92
C ALA A 86 -2.37 2.87 -8.26
N THR A 87 -3.31 3.21 -7.36
CA THR A 87 -4.18 4.38 -7.52
C THR A 87 -3.38 5.67 -7.49
N THR A 88 -2.42 5.80 -6.55
CA THR A 88 -1.55 6.97 -6.46
C THR A 88 -0.63 7.11 -7.68
N GLU A 89 -0.05 6.02 -8.17
CA GLU A 89 0.72 6.01 -9.42
C GLU A 89 -0.11 6.51 -10.61
N THR A 90 -1.33 5.99 -10.74
CA THR A 90 -2.28 6.42 -11.77
C THR A 90 -2.62 7.90 -11.62
N ALA A 91 -2.84 8.37 -10.39
CA ALA A 91 -3.17 9.75 -10.10
C ALA A 91 -2.01 10.72 -10.42
N LEU A 92 -0.77 10.34 -10.11
CA LEU A 92 0.42 11.13 -10.46
C LEU A 92 0.53 11.29 -11.99
N ALA A 93 0.34 10.22 -12.75
CA ALA A 93 0.37 10.27 -14.21
C ALA A 93 -0.76 11.14 -14.80
N GLN A 94 -2.00 10.96 -14.34
CA GLN A 94 -3.15 11.72 -14.84
C GLN A 94 -3.13 13.20 -14.41
N SER A 95 -2.60 13.50 -13.22
CA SER A 95 -2.42 14.87 -12.74
C SER A 95 -1.46 15.68 -13.62
N LYS A 96 -0.34 15.06 -14.04
CA LYS A 96 0.59 15.65 -15.01
C LYS A 96 -0.10 15.96 -16.34
N ALA A 97 -1.03 15.10 -16.76
CA ALA A 97 -1.82 15.25 -17.97
C ALA A 97 -2.99 16.25 -17.84
N GLY A 98 -3.20 16.89 -16.69
CA GLY A 98 -4.24 17.91 -16.51
C GLY A 98 -5.51 17.46 -15.79
N ASN A 99 -5.62 16.19 -15.38
CA ASN A 99 -6.83 15.68 -14.73
C ASN A 99 -7.03 16.29 -13.32
N SER A 100 -8.10 17.06 -13.14
CA SER A 100 -8.44 17.69 -11.85
C SER A 100 -8.82 16.68 -10.77
N THR A 101 -9.58 15.64 -11.10
CA THR A 101 -9.98 14.58 -10.17
C THR A 101 -8.76 13.82 -9.63
N ALA A 102 -7.77 13.57 -10.48
CA ALA A 102 -6.51 12.97 -10.06
C ALA A 102 -5.74 13.88 -9.09
N ARG A 103 -5.73 15.21 -9.34
CA ARG A 103 -5.13 16.19 -8.41
C ARG A 103 -5.84 16.20 -7.07
N GLU A 104 -7.17 16.16 -7.06
CA GLU A 104 -7.95 16.10 -5.82
C GLU A 104 -7.64 14.85 -5.00
N TYR A 105 -7.52 13.70 -5.65
CA TYR A 105 -7.06 12.48 -4.97
C TYR A 105 -5.69 12.66 -4.32
N LEU A 106 -4.71 13.25 -5.03
CA LEU A 106 -3.37 13.52 -4.49
C LEU A 106 -3.40 14.53 -3.32
N VAL A 107 -4.31 15.51 -3.34
CA VAL A 107 -4.53 16.41 -2.21
C VAL A 107 -4.91 15.63 -0.95
N ILE A 108 -5.84 14.70 -1.07
CA ILE A 108 -6.31 13.88 0.06
C ILE A 108 -5.21 12.93 0.54
N MET A 109 -4.49 12.30 -0.38
CA MET A 109 -3.62 11.16 -0.06
C MET A 109 -2.18 11.55 0.27
N VAL A 110 -1.72 12.70 -0.22
CA VAL A 110 -0.33 13.13 -0.11
C VAL A 110 -0.25 14.44 0.66
N TYR A 111 -0.92 15.50 0.17
CA TYR A 111 -0.78 16.83 0.75
C TYR A 111 -1.45 16.99 2.10
N ASP A 112 -2.55 16.28 2.36
CA ASP A 112 -3.24 16.32 3.65
C ASP A 112 -2.36 15.77 4.80
N ILE A 113 -1.54 14.75 4.53
CA ILE A 113 -0.57 14.22 5.52
C ILE A 113 0.49 15.28 5.83
N GLN A 114 1.03 15.94 4.79
CA GLN A 114 2.02 17.01 4.95
C GLN A 114 1.46 18.19 5.74
N LEU A 115 0.23 18.60 5.43
CA LEU A 115 -0.45 19.66 6.15
C LEU A 115 -0.68 19.29 7.61
N GLN A 116 -1.12 18.06 7.89
CA GLN A 116 -1.29 17.59 9.27
C GLN A 116 0.02 17.62 10.05
N THR A 117 1.10 17.07 9.49
CA THR A 117 2.43 17.08 10.10
C THR A 117 2.90 18.52 10.39
N ALA A 118 2.68 19.44 9.45
CA ALA A 118 3.03 20.85 9.62
C ALA A 118 2.17 21.55 10.72
N MET A 119 0.86 21.28 10.76
CA MET A 119 -0.03 21.81 11.81
C MET A 119 0.32 21.29 13.20
N GLU A 120 0.91 20.09 13.28
CA GLU A 120 1.42 19.50 14.53
C GLU A 120 2.80 20.06 14.93
N GLY A 121 3.36 20.99 14.14
CA GLY A 121 4.67 21.59 14.37
C GLY A 121 5.83 20.61 14.16
N LYS A 122 5.60 19.55 13.38
CA LYS A 122 6.59 18.52 13.09
C LYS A 122 7.19 18.75 11.71
N THR A 123 8.47 18.44 11.58
CA THR A 123 9.17 18.37 10.30
C THR A 123 9.74 16.96 10.18
N LEU A 124 9.39 16.26 9.12
CA LEU A 124 9.90 14.93 8.81
C LEU A 124 11.05 15.06 7.82
N SER A 125 12.08 14.23 7.99
CA SER A 125 13.16 14.12 7.00
C SER A 125 12.65 13.49 5.71
N ALA A 126 13.44 13.58 4.62
CA ALA A 126 13.11 12.90 3.36
C ALA A 126 13.00 11.37 3.53
N GLU A 127 13.81 10.78 4.43
CA GLU A 127 13.77 9.34 4.75
C GLU A 127 12.50 8.98 5.53
N ASP A 128 12.09 9.83 6.47
CA ASP A 128 10.83 9.67 7.20
C ASP A 128 9.63 9.79 6.26
N TRP A 129 9.64 10.74 5.32
CA TRP A 129 8.60 10.84 4.29
C TRP A 129 8.52 9.60 3.41
N GLN A 130 9.67 9.06 2.98
CA GLN A 130 9.69 7.81 2.24
C GLN A 130 9.08 6.68 3.06
N ALA A 131 9.42 6.59 4.35
CA ALA A 131 8.85 5.59 5.24
C ALA A 131 7.34 5.74 5.41
N VAL A 132 6.85 6.98 5.53
CA VAL A 132 5.42 7.26 5.65
C VAL A 132 4.70 6.88 4.37
N TYR A 133 5.13 7.32 3.19
CA TYR A 133 4.41 7.02 1.94
C TYR A 133 4.57 5.58 1.48
N VAL A 134 5.79 5.05 1.50
CA VAL A 134 6.06 3.69 1.02
C VAL A 134 5.70 2.66 2.08
N GLY A 135 6.11 2.87 3.34
CA GLY A 135 5.86 1.94 4.44
C GLY A 135 4.37 1.81 4.80
N SER A 136 3.56 2.84 4.52
CA SER A 136 2.09 2.75 4.70
C SER A 136 1.37 2.07 3.53
N GLY A 137 1.99 1.98 2.36
CA GLY A 137 1.37 1.47 1.13
C GLY A 137 0.64 2.54 0.29
N ILE A 138 0.87 3.83 0.54
CA ILE A 138 0.31 4.92 -0.30
C ILE A 138 1.04 5.01 -1.65
N MET A 139 2.33 4.68 -1.68
CA MET A 139 3.18 4.71 -2.88
C MET A 139 4.09 3.48 -2.94
N THR A 140 4.50 3.10 -4.15
CA THR A 140 5.70 2.26 -4.33
C THR A 140 6.97 3.12 -4.20
N ASN A 141 8.13 2.48 -4.07
CA ASN A 141 9.42 3.19 -4.11
C ASN A 141 9.62 3.96 -5.43
N ALA A 142 9.19 3.38 -6.56
CA ALA A 142 9.30 4.02 -7.87
C ALA A 142 8.39 5.26 -7.97
N ALA A 143 7.15 5.15 -7.49
CA ALA A 143 6.21 6.27 -7.43
C ALA A 143 6.73 7.40 -6.54
N TYR A 144 7.33 7.06 -5.39
CA TYR A 144 7.92 8.03 -4.48
C TYR A 144 9.09 8.79 -5.13
N ALA A 145 10.00 8.08 -5.81
CA ALA A 145 11.09 8.73 -6.55
C ALA A 145 10.56 9.70 -7.61
N GLY A 146 9.57 9.27 -8.41
CA GLY A 146 8.92 10.13 -9.41
C GLY A 146 8.18 11.33 -8.81
N TYR A 147 7.58 11.17 -7.63
CA TYR A 147 6.97 12.26 -6.86
C TYR A 147 8.02 13.27 -6.39
N VAL A 148 9.14 12.78 -5.84
CA VAL A 148 10.25 13.62 -5.39
C VAL A 148 10.84 14.45 -6.53
N ASP A 149 11.01 13.85 -7.70
CA ASP A 149 11.54 14.55 -8.88
C ASP A 149 10.59 15.66 -9.35
N MET A 150 9.28 15.42 -9.35
CA MET A 150 8.27 16.45 -9.63
C MET A 150 8.32 17.59 -8.63
N ALA A 151 8.42 17.25 -7.34
CA ALA A 151 8.41 18.22 -6.26
C ALA A 151 9.66 19.12 -6.27
N ARG A 152 10.82 18.59 -6.66
CA ARG A 152 12.08 19.35 -6.79
C ARG A 152 12.08 20.33 -7.97
N GLY A 153 11.21 20.14 -8.96
CA GLY A 153 10.94 21.10 -10.03
C GLY A 153 10.17 22.36 -9.57
N GLY A 154 9.76 22.44 -8.30
CA GLY A 154 9.10 23.62 -7.75
C GLY A 154 8.45 23.44 -6.37
N LYS A 155 9.27 23.27 -5.31
CA LYS A 155 8.95 23.57 -3.89
C LYS A 155 7.95 22.67 -3.12
N VAL A 156 7.78 21.37 -3.43
CA VAL A 156 6.78 20.54 -2.69
C VAL A 156 7.32 19.19 -2.19
N LEU A 157 8.52 19.22 -1.64
CA LEU A 157 8.84 18.35 -0.51
C LEU A 157 9.09 19.28 0.67
N PRO A 158 8.53 19.00 1.86
CA PRO A 158 8.98 19.68 3.07
C PRO A 158 10.50 19.52 3.26
#